data_AF-A0A6A8AWI6-F1
#
_entry.id   AF-A0A6A8AWI6-F1
#
_cell.length_a   1.000
_cell.length_b   1.000
_cell.length_c   1.000
_cell.angle_alpha   90.00
_cell.angle_beta   90.00
_cell.angle_gamma   90.00
#
_symmetry.space_group_name_H-M   'P 1'
#
loop_
_entity.id
_entity.type
_entity.pdbx_description
1 polymer ?
#
loop_
_entity_poly.entity_id
_entity_poly.type
_entity_poly.pdbx_seq_one_letter_code
_entity_poly.pdbx_strand_id
1 'polypeptide(L)'
;MGLLSKHEAVVWREFHRGKSTGTIAEENVLEGWSSSYVSRVLNRARKKISKELQEHADSHRLDVESLLDYKGLLIGFDYQANAPVYIAYTEEQGIIVWYKHDSYAGKLCPECPKESECRETLDSVMAEYSLELRPDEAEPPMTVQSITVFNKLASKEIPRYKRKESE
;
A
#
# COMPACT_ATOMS: atom_id res chain seq x y z
N MET A 1 -11.40 15.55 1.07
CA MET A 1 -11.17 15.17 2.48
C MET A 1 -10.62 13.76 2.46
N GLY A 2 -9.36 13.56 2.85
CA GLY A 2 -8.70 12.24 2.80
C GLY A 2 -9.05 11.38 4.03
N LEU A 3 -8.86 10.06 3.92
CA LEU A 3 -9.06 9.07 4.99
C LEU A 3 -8.26 9.42 6.27
N LEU A 4 -7.06 9.97 6.07
CA LEU A 4 -6.13 10.34 7.13
C LEU A 4 -6.16 11.85 7.41
N SER A 5 -5.97 12.20 8.69
CA SER A 5 -5.62 13.58 9.07
C SER A 5 -4.21 13.94 8.59
N LYS A 6 -3.89 15.24 8.58
CA LYS A 6 -2.56 15.74 8.13
C LYS A 6 -1.39 15.02 8.80
N HIS A 7 -1.44 14.85 10.12
CA HIS A 7 -0.34 14.20 10.85
C HIS A 7 -0.29 12.70 10.55
N GLU A 8 -1.46 12.04 10.43
CA GLU A 8 -1.54 10.63 10.07
C GLU A 8 -0.97 10.37 8.68
N ALA A 9 -1.27 11.22 7.70
CA ALA A 9 -0.75 11.13 6.34
C ALA A 9 0.78 11.32 6.30
N VAL A 10 1.30 12.36 6.96
CA VAL A 10 2.74 12.60 7.04
C VAL A 10 3.47 11.41 7.67
N VAL A 11 2.99 10.94 8.83
CA VAL A 11 3.63 9.82 9.53
C VAL A 11 3.55 8.53 8.71
N TRP A 12 2.42 8.26 8.06
CA TRP A 12 2.24 7.08 7.22
C TRP A 12 3.24 7.05 6.06
N ARG A 13 3.29 8.14 5.29
CA ARG A 13 4.15 8.26 4.10
C ARG A 13 5.62 8.15 4.47
N GLU A 14 6.08 8.91 5.46
CA GLU A 14 7.49 8.91 5.86
C GLU A 14 7.94 7.57 6.42
N PHE A 15 7.05 6.86 7.12
CA PHE A 15 7.32 5.51 7.60
C PHE A 15 7.51 4.52 6.44
N HIS A 16 6.67 4.59 5.40
CA HIS A 16 6.79 3.72 4.23
C HIS A 16 7.98 4.05 3.32
N ARG A 17 8.47 5.28 3.39
CA ARG A 17 9.78 5.70 2.84
C ARG A 17 10.98 5.19 3.64
N GLY A 18 10.75 4.41 4.70
CA GLY A 18 11.79 3.72 5.45
C GLY A 18 12.26 4.46 6.71
N LYS A 19 11.65 5.60 7.07
CA LYS A 19 12.02 6.33 8.28
C LYS A 19 11.48 5.65 9.54
N SER A 20 12.30 5.64 10.59
CA SER A 20 11.87 5.19 11.91
C SER A 20 10.98 6.24 12.59
N THR A 21 10.20 5.84 13.59
CA THR A 21 9.41 6.79 14.39
C THR A 21 10.28 7.80 15.15
N GLY A 22 11.55 7.44 15.42
CA GLY A 22 12.56 8.35 15.97
C GLY A 22 12.93 9.45 14.98
N THR A 23 13.35 9.03 13.78
CA THR A 23 13.72 9.94 12.69
C THR A 23 12.57 10.89 12.31
N ILE A 24 11.35 10.36 12.19
CA ILE A 24 10.17 11.20 11.89
C ILE A 24 9.92 12.23 13.01
N ALA A 25 10.11 11.86 14.28
CA ALA A 25 9.94 12.80 15.38
C ALA A 25 11.02 13.90 15.38
N GLU A 26 12.28 13.53 15.11
CA GLU A 26 13.41 14.47 15.02
C GLU A 26 13.20 15.51 13.91
N GLU A 27 12.75 15.07 12.72
CA GLU A 27 12.46 15.96 11.59
C GLU A 27 11.27 16.90 11.85
N ASN A 28 10.39 16.55 12.79
CA ASN A 28 9.19 17.32 13.13
C ASN A 28 9.25 17.87 14.57
N VAL A 29 10.46 18.06 15.11
CA VAL A 29 10.65 18.55 16.50
C VAL A 29 10.04 19.93 16.73
N LEU A 30 10.01 20.78 15.70
CA LEU A 30 9.41 22.12 15.75
C LEU A 30 7.89 22.07 15.95
N GLU A 31 7.24 20.96 15.58
CA GLU A 31 5.82 20.71 15.85
C GLU A 31 5.59 20.05 17.23
N GLY A 32 6.66 19.83 18.02
CA GLY A 32 6.60 19.18 19.32
C GLY A 32 6.38 17.67 19.25
N TRP A 33 6.70 17.03 18.11
CA TRP A 33 6.51 15.60 17.95
C TRP A 33 7.57 14.80 18.71
N SER A 34 7.11 13.84 19.51
CA SER A 34 7.97 12.83 20.14
C SER A 34 7.82 11.47 19.45
N SER A 35 8.78 10.57 19.61
CA SER A 35 8.66 9.22 19.02
C SER A 35 7.41 8.48 19.51
N SER A 36 6.99 8.71 20.77
CA SER A 36 5.76 8.14 21.32
C SER A 36 4.50 8.77 20.72
N TYR A 37 4.54 10.06 20.38
CA TYR A 37 3.49 10.71 19.62
C TYR A 37 3.38 10.11 18.21
N VAL A 38 4.50 10.03 17.49
CA VAL A 38 4.57 9.47 16.13
C VAL A 38 4.08 8.02 16.11
N SER A 39 4.51 7.17 17.05
CA SER A 39 4.01 5.78 17.15
C SER A 39 2.50 5.71 17.38
N ARG A 40 1.92 6.60 18.19
CA ARG A 40 0.47 6.66 18.39
C ARG A 40 -0.26 7.12 17.12
N VAL A 41 0.29 8.11 16.41
CA VAL A 41 -0.25 8.60 15.13
C VAL A 41 -0.23 7.49 14.09
N LEU A 42 0.90 6.80 13.92
CA LEU A 42 1.06 5.68 12.99
C LEU A 42 0.03 4.57 13.29
N ASN A 43 -0.14 4.21 14.55
CA ASN A 43 -1.12 3.18 14.94
C ASN A 43 -2.57 3.61 14.69
N ARG A 44 -2.90 4.90 14.77
CA ARG A 44 -4.23 5.39 14.38
C ARG A 44 -4.43 5.33 12.87
N ALA A 45 -3.44 5.77 12.10
CA ALA A 45 -3.47 5.68 10.64
C ALA A 45 -3.67 4.22 10.18
N ARG A 46 -2.87 3.30 10.73
CA ARG A 46 -2.99 1.84 10.49
C ARG A 46 -4.40 1.33 10.73
N LYS A 47 -4.98 1.64 11.90
CA LYS A 47 -6.34 1.18 12.24
C LYS A 47 -7.40 1.72 11.27
N LYS A 48 -7.29 2.98 10.84
CA LYS A 48 -8.22 3.56 9.86
C LYS A 48 -8.10 2.87 8.50
N ILE A 49 -6.87 2.72 8.01
CA ILE A 49 -6.60 2.05 6.74
C ILE A 49 -7.08 0.61 6.77
N SER A 50 -6.68 -0.18 7.78
CA SER A 50 -7.12 -1.57 7.92
C SER A 50 -8.63 -1.73 7.96
N LYS A 51 -9.32 -0.81 8.65
CA LYS A 51 -10.77 -0.80 8.67
C LYS A 51 -11.34 -0.57 7.27
N GLU A 52 -10.87 0.46 6.57
CA GLU A 52 -11.33 0.78 5.21
C GLU A 52 -11.05 -0.36 4.21
N LEU A 53 -9.87 -0.98 4.30
CA LEU A 53 -9.51 -2.15 3.48
C LEU A 53 -10.48 -3.31 3.70
N GLN A 54 -10.83 -3.58 4.96
CA GLN A 54 -11.78 -4.62 5.31
C GLN A 54 -13.20 -4.29 4.83
N GLU A 55 -13.65 -3.04 4.97
CA GLU A 55 -14.96 -2.61 4.48
C GLU A 55 -15.07 -2.77 2.95
N HIS A 56 -13.99 -2.49 2.21
CA HIS A 56 -13.94 -2.78 0.77
C HIS A 56 -13.92 -4.29 0.49
N ALA A 57 -13.14 -5.08 1.22
CA ALA A 57 -13.13 -6.54 1.05
C ALA A 57 -14.53 -7.14 1.28
N ASP A 58 -15.23 -6.70 2.32
CA ASP A 58 -16.59 -7.12 2.63
C ASP A 58 -17.59 -6.69 1.54
N SER A 59 -17.47 -5.46 1.03
CA SER A 59 -18.30 -4.95 -0.07
C SER A 59 -18.10 -5.76 -1.37
N HIS A 60 -16.87 -6.19 -1.62
CA HIS A 60 -16.52 -7.05 -2.75
C HIS A 60 -16.74 -8.54 -2.47
N ARG A 61 -17.20 -8.90 -1.25
CA ARG A 61 -17.42 -10.29 -0.80
C ARG A 61 -16.19 -11.18 -0.97
N LEU A 62 -15.01 -10.61 -0.73
CA LEU A 62 -13.76 -11.33 -0.83
C LEU A 62 -13.62 -12.30 0.35
N ASP A 63 -13.03 -13.46 0.08
CA ASP A 63 -12.45 -14.30 1.11
C ASP A 63 -11.08 -13.73 1.47
N VAL A 64 -10.97 -13.16 2.68
CA VAL A 64 -9.75 -12.45 3.09
C VAL A 64 -8.68 -13.45 3.49
N GLU A 65 -7.61 -13.52 2.70
CA GLU A 65 -6.47 -14.40 2.96
C GLU A 65 -5.47 -13.76 3.92
N SER A 66 -5.20 -12.46 3.77
CA SER A 66 -4.28 -11.74 4.65
C SER A 66 -4.56 -10.24 4.72
N LEU A 67 -4.41 -9.68 5.92
CA LEU A 67 -4.42 -8.24 6.17
C LEU A 67 -3.04 -7.82 6.69
N LEU A 68 -2.29 -7.11 5.85
CA LEU A 68 -0.96 -6.58 6.14
C LEU A 68 -1.08 -5.10 6.56
N ASP A 69 -1.57 -4.88 7.77
CA ASP A 69 -1.94 -3.55 8.29
C ASP A 69 -0.79 -2.51 8.29
N TYR A 70 0.45 -2.92 8.58
CA TYR A 70 1.65 -2.09 8.52
C TYR A 70 2.05 -1.70 7.10
N LYS A 71 1.41 -2.30 6.09
CA LYS A 71 1.69 -2.08 4.67
C LYS A 71 0.50 -1.47 3.94
N GLY A 72 -0.64 -1.31 4.62
CA GLY A 72 -1.88 -0.83 4.00
C GLY A 72 -2.31 -1.72 2.84
N LEU A 73 -2.11 -3.03 2.96
CA LEU A 73 -2.44 -4.03 1.93
C LEU A 73 -3.33 -5.11 2.52
N LEU A 74 -4.39 -5.48 1.82
CA LEU A 74 -5.19 -6.67 2.03
C LEU A 74 -5.11 -7.53 0.78
N ILE A 75 -4.98 -8.84 0.97
CA ILE A 75 -5.04 -9.83 -0.10
C ILE A 75 -6.23 -10.73 0.18
N GLY A 76 -7.06 -10.93 -0.83
CA GLY A 76 -8.20 -11.83 -0.75
C GLY A 76 -8.47 -12.50 -2.09
N PHE A 77 -9.49 -13.35 -2.10
CA PHE A 77 -9.93 -14.06 -3.30
C PHE A 77 -11.41 -13.79 -3.56
N ASP A 78 -11.74 -13.48 -4.81
CA ASP A 78 -13.12 -13.37 -5.27
C ASP A 78 -13.50 -14.68 -5.98
N TYR A 79 -14.36 -15.49 -5.35
CA TYR A 79 -14.82 -16.75 -5.94
C TYR A 79 -15.72 -16.58 -7.15
N GLN A 80 -16.42 -15.44 -7.31
CA GLN A 80 -17.28 -15.19 -8.46
C GLN A 80 -16.44 -14.83 -9.69
N ALA A 81 -15.42 -14.00 -9.50
CA ALA A 81 -14.46 -13.66 -10.53
C ALA A 81 -13.38 -14.75 -10.73
N ASN A 82 -13.28 -15.70 -9.79
CA ASN A 82 -12.22 -16.70 -9.71
C ASN A 82 -10.82 -16.07 -9.81
N ALA A 83 -10.60 -14.99 -9.04
CA ALA A 83 -9.41 -14.16 -9.15
C ALA A 83 -8.87 -13.70 -7.78
N PRO A 84 -7.54 -13.73 -7.58
CA PRO A 84 -6.91 -13.01 -6.48
C PRO A 84 -7.14 -11.51 -6.60
N VAL A 85 -7.35 -10.85 -5.47
CA VAL A 85 -7.60 -9.42 -5.36
C VAL A 85 -6.66 -8.80 -4.34
N TYR A 86 -6.02 -7.72 -4.73
CA TYR A 86 -5.20 -6.88 -3.86
C TYR A 86 -5.97 -5.60 -3.56
N ILE A 87 -6.13 -5.25 -2.29
CA ILE A 87 -6.67 -3.95 -1.89
C ILE A 87 -5.55 -3.18 -1.20
N ALA A 88 -5.15 -2.04 -1.76
CA ALA A 88 -4.06 -1.22 -1.25
C ALA A 88 -4.50 0.21 -0.98
N TYR A 89 -3.87 0.88 0.00
CA TYR A 89 -4.07 2.29 0.26
C TYR A 89 -2.92 3.14 -0.30
N THR A 90 -3.23 4.28 -0.89
CA THR A 90 -2.26 5.34 -1.21
C THR A 90 -2.82 6.70 -0.78
N GLU A 91 -1.95 7.66 -0.44
CA GLU A 91 -2.42 9.02 -0.14
C GLU A 91 -3.04 9.69 -1.37
N GLU A 92 -2.49 9.40 -2.56
CA GLU A 92 -2.88 9.99 -3.83
C GLU A 92 -4.25 9.49 -4.34
N GLN A 93 -4.47 8.17 -4.34
CA GLN A 93 -5.65 7.57 -4.95
C GLN A 93 -6.65 6.99 -3.92
N GLY A 94 -6.31 6.99 -2.63
CA GLY A 94 -7.14 6.36 -1.60
C GLY A 94 -7.07 4.84 -1.67
N ILE A 95 -8.23 4.17 -1.55
CA ILE A 95 -8.30 2.70 -1.61
C ILE A 95 -8.36 2.26 -3.07
N ILE A 96 -7.37 1.45 -3.46
CA ILE A 96 -7.24 0.83 -4.76
C ILE A 96 -7.65 -0.63 -4.61
N VAL A 97 -8.62 -1.07 -5.41
CA VAL A 97 -9.02 -2.49 -5.52
C VAL A 97 -8.49 -3.03 -6.85
N TRP A 98 -7.58 -4.00 -6.79
CA TRP A 98 -6.88 -4.54 -7.95
C TRP A 98 -7.14 -6.04 -8.11
N TYR A 99 -7.94 -6.38 -9.11
CA TYR A 99 -8.15 -7.76 -9.52
C TYR A 99 -6.99 -8.23 -10.38
N LYS A 100 -6.38 -9.37 -10.03
CA LYS A 100 -5.44 -10.03 -10.92
C LYS A 100 -6.18 -10.44 -12.19
N HIS A 101 -5.63 -10.06 -13.33
CA HIS A 101 -6.15 -10.40 -14.64
C HIS A 101 -4.99 -10.56 -15.63
N ASP A 102 -5.19 -11.39 -16.64
CA ASP A 102 -4.15 -11.68 -17.64
C ASP A 102 -4.30 -10.81 -18.89
N SER A 103 -5.49 -10.24 -19.14
CA SER A 103 -5.78 -9.36 -20.27
C SER A 103 -7.01 -8.48 -20.01
N TYR A 104 -7.20 -7.44 -20.82
CA TYR A 104 -8.44 -6.65 -20.86
C TYR A 104 -9.19 -6.93 -22.16
N ALA A 105 -10.37 -7.52 -22.07
CA ALA A 105 -11.16 -7.95 -23.23
C ALA A 105 -10.35 -8.80 -24.24
N GLY A 106 -9.46 -9.67 -23.74
CA GLY A 106 -8.59 -10.53 -24.54
C GLY A 106 -7.34 -9.84 -25.11
N LYS A 107 -7.12 -8.55 -24.83
CA LYS A 107 -5.95 -7.81 -25.28
C LYS A 107 -4.89 -7.73 -24.17
N LEU A 108 -3.66 -8.05 -24.54
CA LEU A 108 -2.49 -7.84 -23.70
C LEU A 108 -2.03 -6.39 -23.79
N CYS A 109 -1.30 -5.92 -22.78
CA CYS A 109 -0.60 -4.64 -22.88
C CYS A 109 0.57 -4.81 -23.87
N PRO A 110 0.82 -3.86 -24.80
CA PRO A 110 0.30 -2.49 -24.81
C PRO A 110 -0.97 -2.24 -25.64
N GLU A 111 -1.61 -3.28 -26.19
CA GLU A 111 -2.84 -3.12 -27.00
C GLU A 111 -4.09 -2.85 -26.16
N CYS A 112 -3.93 -2.87 -24.83
CA CYS A 112 -4.98 -2.63 -23.85
C CYS A 112 -5.34 -1.14 -23.79
N PRO A 113 -6.61 -0.75 -24.02
CA PRO A 113 -7.03 0.65 -23.94
C PRO A 113 -6.96 1.24 -22.52
N LYS A 114 -6.78 0.39 -21.50
CA LYS A 114 -6.69 0.76 -20.09
C LYS A 114 -5.25 0.82 -19.58
N GLU A 115 -4.27 0.63 -20.45
CA GLU A 115 -2.87 0.54 -20.03
C GLU A 115 -2.40 1.78 -19.25
N SER A 116 -2.72 2.98 -19.73
CA SER A 116 -2.31 4.22 -19.06
C SER A 116 -2.91 4.37 -17.66
N GLU A 117 -4.19 4.03 -17.48
CA GLU A 117 -4.88 4.12 -16.19
C GLU A 117 -4.26 3.12 -15.20
N CYS A 118 -4.04 1.89 -15.64
CA CYS A 118 -3.38 0.87 -14.85
C CYS A 118 -1.93 1.26 -14.48
N ARG A 119 -1.18 1.86 -15.42
CA ARG A 119 0.18 2.35 -15.17
C ARG A 119 0.19 3.42 -14.10
N GLU A 120 -0.69 4.41 -14.22
CA GLU A 120 -0.82 5.50 -13.25
C GLU A 120 -1.11 4.97 -11.84
N THR A 121 -2.06 4.04 -11.70
CA THR A 121 -2.34 3.38 -10.42
C THR A 121 -1.15 2.61 -9.86
N LEU A 122 -0.44 1.82 -10.68
CA LEU A 122 0.73 1.07 -10.22
C LEU A 122 1.88 1.99 -9.83
N ASP A 123 2.10 3.08 -10.58
CA ASP A 123 3.13 4.07 -10.30
C ASP A 123 2.85 4.80 -8.98
N SER A 124 1.59 5.15 -8.69
CA SER A 124 1.19 5.70 -7.38
C SER A 124 1.50 4.73 -6.22
N VAL A 125 1.21 3.43 -6.39
CA VAL A 125 1.55 2.41 -5.38
C VAL A 125 3.07 2.30 -5.22
N MET A 126 3.83 2.21 -6.32
CA MET A 126 5.28 2.12 -6.25
C MET A 126 5.91 3.35 -5.60
N ALA A 127 5.40 4.55 -5.89
CA ALA A 127 5.89 5.80 -5.32
C ALA A 127 5.59 5.92 -3.82
N GLU A 128 4.35 5.64 -3.39
CA GLU A 128 3.95 5.65 -1.97
C GLU A 128 4.83 4.71 -1.15
N TYR A 129 5.04 3.50 -1.66
CA TYR A 129 5.73 2.43 -0.96
C TYR A 129 7.20 2.30 -1.33
N SER A 130 7.78 3.25 -2.07
CA SER A 130 9.20 3.24 -2.49
C SER A 130 9.62 1.86 -3.04
N LEU A 131 8.82 1.34 -3.97
CA LEU A 131 9.04 0.07 -4.64
C LEU A 131 9.66 0.32 -6.00
N GLU A 132 10.56 -0.56 -6.40
CA GLU A 132 11.19 -0.53 -7.71
C GLU A 132 11.12 -1.91 -8.36
N LEU A 133 10.80 -1.90 -9.66
CA LEU A 133 10.92 -3.07 -10.51
C LEU A 133 12.34 -3.12 -11.08
N ARG A 134 12.97 -4.28 -10.99
CA ARG A 134 14.23 -4.56 -11.68
C ARG A 134 13.99 -4.60 -13.20
N PRO A 135 15.03 -4.44 -14.04
CA PRO A 135 14.86 -4.45 -15.49
C PRO A 135 14.15 -5.71 -16.03
N ASP A 136 14.47 -6.89 -15.48
CA ASP A 136 13.82 -8.17 -15.80
C ASP A 136 12.35 -8.24 -15.37
N GLU A 137 11.97 -7.47 -14.34
CA GLU A 137 10.60 -7.38 -13.83
C GLU A 137 9.76 -6.34 -14.58
N ALA A 138 10.40 -5.40 -15.27
CA ALA A 138 9.76 -4.35 -16.05
C ALA A 138 9.60 -4.70 -17.54
N GLU A 139 10.28 -5.73 -18.03
CA GLU A 139 10.15 -6.24 -19.41
C GLU A 139 8.80 -6.92 -19.71
N PRO A 140 8.21 -7.74 -18.81
CA PRO A 140 6.94 -8.42 -19.08
C PRO A 140 5.76 -7.45 -19.26
N PRO A 141 4.62 -7.93 -19.80
CA PRO A 141 3.40 -7.12 -19.86
C PRO A 141 2.96 -6.63 -18.48
N MET A 142 2.32 -5.46 -18.45
CA MET A 142 1.92 -4.80 -17.20
C MET A 142 1.03 -5.66 -16.29
N THR A 143 0.24 -6.59 -16.85
CA THR A 143 -0.54 -7.56 -16.07
C THR A 143 0.38 -8.40 -15.16
N VAL A 144 1.53 -8.83 -15.66
CA VAL A 144 2.55 -9.55 -14.89
C VAL A 144 3.29 -8.59 -13.95
N GLN A 145 3.64 -7.40 -14.41
CA GLN A 145 4.30 -6.39 -13.56
C GLN A 145 3.48 -6.06 -12.31
N SER A 146 2.15 -5.95 -12.45
CA SER A 146 1.25 -5.64 -11.33
C SER A 146 1.37 -6.65 -10.19
N ILE A 147 1.44 -7.94 -10.53
CA ILE A 147 1.60 -9.03 -9.55
C ILE A 147 2.93 -8.89 -8.83
N THR A 148 4.00 -8.56 -9.57
CA THR A 148 5.32 -8.30 -8.99
C THR A 148 5.30 -7.11 -8.02
N VAL A 149 4.61 -6.01 -8.37
CA VAL A 149 4.47 -4.83 -7.49
C VAL A 149 3.78 -5.22 -6.18
N PHE A 150 2.62 -5.90 -6.24
CA PHE A 150 1.90 -6.28 -5.03
C PHE A 150 2.64 -7.33 -4.19
N ASN A 151 3.35 -8.26 -4.82
CA ASN A 151 4.20 -9.23 -4.11
C ASN A 151 5.39 -8.55 -3.42
N LYS A 152 6.00 -7.54 -4.05
CA LYS A 152 7.03 -6.70 -3.41
C LYS A 152 6.46 -5.92 -2.25
N LEU A 153 5.28 -5.34 -2.39
CA LEU A 153 4.59 -4.68 -1.27
C LEU A 153 4.37 -5.68 -0.13
N ALA A 154 3.79 -6.84 -0.43
CA ALA A 154 3.52 -7.90 0.54
C ALA A 154 4.78 -8.44 1.23
N SER A 155 5.94 -8.39 0.58
CA SER A 155 7.24 -8.84 1.14
C SER A 155 8.11 -7.72 1.72
N LYS A 156 7.81 -6.44 1.44
CA LYS A 156 8.58 -5.26 1.91
C LYS A 156 8.89 -5.31 3.41
N GLU A 157 10.15 -5.13 3.76
CA GLU A 157 10.54 -4.97 5.16
C GLU A 157 10.09 -3.60 5.68
N ILE A 158 9.48 -3.60 6.85
CA ILE A 158 9.00 -2.39 7.51
C ILE A 158 10.00 -2.00 8.60
N PRO A 159 10.31 -0.70 8.79
CA PRO A 159 11.23 -0.27 9.84
C PRO A 159 10.84 -0.89 11.18
N ARG A 160 11.74 -1.73 11.72
CA ARG A 160 11.47 -2.39 13.00
C ARG A 160 11.25 -1.35 14.08
N TYR A 161 10.19 -1.54 14.86
CA TYR A 161 10.01 -0.81 16.11
C TYR A 161 11.16 -1.13 17.06
N LYS A 162 12.19 -0.28 17.11
CA LYS A 162 13.12 -0.27 18.24
C LYS A 162 12.43 0.49 19.37
N ARG A 163 11.80 -0.23 20.29
CA ARG A 163 11.58 0.30 21.63
C ARG A 163 12.99 0.65 22.13
N LYS A 164 13.29 1.92 22.40
CA LYS A 164 14.44 2.23 23.25
C LYS A 164 14.15 1.52 24.57
N GLU A 165 14.83 0.41 24.82
CA GLU A 165 15.00 -0.05 26.18
C GLU A 165 15.68 1.11 26.91
N SER A 166 14.98 1.63 27.90
CA SER A 166 15.51 2.64 28.79
C SER A 166 16.57 1.97 29.67
N GLU A 167 17.83 2.24 29.34
CA GLU A 167 18.97 2.24 30.26
C GLU A 167 19.69 3.59 30.14
#